data_AF-A0A0F8BYD6-F1
#
_entry.id   AF-A0A0F8BYD6-F1
#
_cell.length_a   1.000
_cell.length_b   1.000
_cell.length_c   1.000
_cell.angle_alpha   90.00
_cell.angle_beta   90.00
_cell.angle_gamma   90.00
#
_symmetry.space_group_name_H-M   'P 1'
#
loop_
_entity.id
_entity.type
_entity.pdbx_description
1 polymer ?
#
loop_
_entity_poly.entity_id
_entity_poly.type
_entity_poly.pdbx_seq_one_letter_code
_entity_poly.pdbx_strand_id
1 'polypeptide(L)'
;VYRRGEDEMPARREEIEHAKEEGITFRLLTNPVRILGDEKFNVTGVECIRMELGEPDKSGRRSPVPVEGSEFLVPADVVVIAIGTSPNPIIFKGSEGLEQNKRGTVVADEETGATSKCGVFAGGDVVTGAATVISAMGAGKKAAKAIDEYLKEK
;
A
#
# COMPACT_ATOMS: atom_id res chain seq x y z
N VAL A 1 11.03 -3.79 -10.52
CA VAL A 1 12.06 -3.60 -9.46
C VAL A 1 11.38 -3.85 -8.12
N TYR A 2 11.92 -4.75 -7.30
CA TYR A 2 11.33 -5.10 -6.01
C TYR A 2 12.42 -5.25 -4.94
N ARG A 3 12.21 -4.62 -3.78
CA ARG A 3 13.23 -4.51 -2.73
C ARG A 3 13.45 -5.77 -1.91
N ARG A 4 12.60 -6.80 -2.03
CA ARG A 4 12.69 -8.07 -1.30
C ARG A 4 12.82 -9.26 -2.28
N GLY A 5 12.80 -10.48 -1.75
CA GLY A 5 12.80 -11.72 -2.53
C GLY A 5 11.43 -12.05 -3.11
N GLU A 6 11.36 -13.15 -3.84
CA GLU A 6 10.12 -13.60 -4.48
C GLU A 6 9.07 -14.03 -3.44
N ASP A 7 9.51 -14.72 -2.37
CA ASP A 7 8.63 -15.21 -1.29
C ASP A 7 7.94 -14.08 -0.51
N GLU A 8 8.51 -12.87 -0.52
CA GLU A 8 7.91 -11.72 0.15
C GLU A 8 6.93 -10.91 -0.72
N MET A 9 6.77 -11.28 -2.00
CA MET A 9 5.89 -10.56 -2.91
C MET A 9 4.43 -10.64 -2.44
N PRO A 10 3.74 -9.49 -2.28
CA PRO A 10 2.34 -9.47 -1.88
C PRO A 10 1.37 -9.76 -3.04
N ALA A 11 1.87 -9.83 -4.28
CA ALA A 11 1.05 -10.12 -5.44
C ALA A 11 0.54 -11.56 -5.40
N ARG A 12 -0.61 -11.81 -6.04
CA ARG A 12 -1.14 -13.17 -6.17
C ARG A 12 -0.16 -14.02 -6.98
N ARG A 13 0.06 -15.25 -6.55
CA ARG A 13 1.02 -16.16 -7.18
C ARG A 13 0.73 -16.40 -8.66
N GLU A 14 -0.54 -16.60 -9.01
CA GLU A 14 -1.00 -16.74 -10.40
C GLU A 14 -0.60 -15.53 -11.26
N GLU A 15 -0.73 -14.32 -10.74
CA GLU A 15 -0.35 -13.09 -11.46
C GLU A 15 1.17 -12.96 -11.63
N ILE A 16 1.96 -13.45 -10.66
CA ILE A 16 3.42 -13.50 -10.78
C ILE A 16 3.83 -14.50 -11.86
N GLU A 17 3.16 -15.66 -11.92
CA GLU A 17 3.40 -16.71 -12.92
C GLU A 17 3.04 -16.19 -14.32
N HIS A 18 1.85 -15.62 -14.52
CA HIS A 18 1.46 -15.00 -15.79
C HIS A 18 2.44 -13.89 -16.23
N ALA A 19 2.85 -13.00 -15.32
CA ALA A 19 3.81 -11.96 -15.67
C ALA A 19 5.17 -12.54 -16.11
N LYS A 20 5.61 -13.66 -15.53
CA LYS A 20 6.82 -14.36 -15.99
C LYS A 20 6.63 -14.97 -17.38
N GLU A 21 5.46 -15.56 -17.65
CA GLU A 21 5.10 -16.12 -18.97
C GLU A 21 5.01 -15.05 -20.06
N GLU A 22 4.55 -13.84 -19.71
CA GLU A 22 4.53 -12.67 -20.59
C GLU A 22 5.92 -12.03 -20.82
N GLY A 23 6.97 -12.54 -20.15
CA GLY A 23 8.35 -12.07 -20.32
C GLY A 23 8.72 -10.87 -19.45
N ILE A 24 7.95 -10.56 -18.41
CA ILE A 24 8.28 -9.47 -17.47
C ILE A 24 9.56 -9.82 -16.70
N THR A 25 10.54 -8.92 -16.75
CA THR A 25 11.80 -9.08 -16.03
C THR A 25 11.69 -8.61 -14.59
N PHE A 26 11.80 -9.55 -13.64
CA PHE A 26 11.80 -9.26 -12.21
C PHE A 26 13.22 -8.97 -11.71
N ARG A 27 13.47 -7.72 -11.32
CA ARG A 27 14.67 -7.31 -10.56
C ARG A 27 14.35 -7.35 -9.07
N LEU A 28 14.59 -8.50 -8.44
CA LEU A 28 14.44 -8.72 -6.99
C LEU A 28 15.62 -8.11 -6.23
N LEU A 29 15.47 -7.97 -4.91
CA LEU A 29 16.51 -7.42 -4.03
C LEU A 29 17.12 -6.13 -4.58
N THR A 30 16.26 -5.27 -5.13
CA THR A 30 16.67 -4.04 -5.82
C THR A 30 15.77 -2.91 -5.34
N ASN A 31 16.36 -1.83 -4.86
CA ASN A 31 15.62 -0.65 -4.39
C ASN A 31 16.03 0.61 -5.18
N PRO A 32 15.08 1.35 -5.77
CA PRO A 32 15.37 2.65 -6.40
C PRO A 32 15.90 3.66 -5.37
N VAL A 33 16.96 4.39 -5.72
CA VAL A 33 17.50 5.51 -4.91
C VAL A 33 17.29 6.86 -5.57
N ARG A 34 17.33 6.92 -6.91
CA ARG A 34 17.19 8.16 -7.67
C ARG A 34 16.67 7.89 -9.08
N ILE A 35 15.75 8.73 -9.55
CA ILE A 35 15.33 8.76 -10.96
C ILE A 35 16.24 9.75 -11.69
N LEU A 36 16.81 9.34 -12.82
CA LEU A 36 17.68 10.16 -13.65
C LEU A 36 16.89 10.74 -14.80
N GLY A 37 17.20 11.99 -15.17
CA GLY A 37 16.62 12.65 -16.32
C GLY A 37 17.64 13.41 -17.15
N ASP A 38 17.28 13.70 -18.40
CA ASP A 38 18.06 14.53 -19.32
C ASP A 38 17.74 16.04 -19.17
N GLU A 39 18.41 16.87 -19.96
CA GLU A 39 18.18 18.34 -20.00
C GLU A 39 16.77 18.74 -20.46
N LYS A 40 16.03 17.81 -21.07
CA LYS A 40 14.65 18.01 -21.54
C LYS A 40 13.62 17.44 -20.56
N PHE A 41 14.04 17.04 -19.36
CA PHE A 41 13.22 16.43 -18.32
C PHE A 41 12.60 15.07 -18.71
N ASN A 42 13.20 14.34 -19.65
CA ASN A 42 12.83 12.95 -19.92
C ASN A 42 13.56 12.02 -18.95
N VAL A 43 12.90 10.95 -18.52
CA VAL A 43 13.56 9.89 -17.75
C VAL A 43 14.55 9.16 -18.64
N THR A 44 15.76 8.91 -18.12
CA THR A 44 16.82 8.14 -18.81
C THR A 44 17.18 6.86 -18.07
N GLY A 45 16.81 6.76 -16.79
CA GLY A 45 16.95 5.55 -16.01
C GLY A 45 16.70 5.75 -14.53
N VAL A 46 16.89 4.66 -13.79
CA VAL A 46 16.72 4.62 -12.34
C VAL A 46 17.99 4.07 -11.73
N GLU A 47 18.66 4.88 -10.91
CA GLU A 47 19.72 4.41 -10.04
C GLU A 47 19.10 3.55 -8.94
N CYS A 48 19.62 2.34 -8.80
CA CYS A 48 19.15 1.36 -7.84
C CYS A 48 20.31 0.88 -6.97
N ILE A 49 20.01 0.43 -5.76
CA ILE A 49 20.94 -0.25 -4.86
C ILE A 49 20.51 -1.71 -4.68
N ARG A 50 21.46 -2.63 -4.51
CA ARG A 50 21.14 -4.01 -4.16
C ARG A 50 20.73 -4.11 -2.70
N MET A 51 19.83 -5.03 -2.43
CA MET A 51 19.34 -5.33 -1.09
C MET A 51 19.77 -6.75 -0.69
N GLU A 52 19.88 -6.98 0.60
CA GLU A 52 19.93 -8.31 1.20
C GLU A 52 18.74 -8.50 2.15
N LEU A 53 18.37 -9.76 2.40
CA LEU A 53 17.29 -10.06 3.33
C LEU A 53 17.85 -10.17 4.74
N GLY A 54 17.44 -9.27 5.62
CA GLY A 54 17.67 -9.37 7.06
C GLY A 54 16.61 -10.21 7.77
N GLU A 55 16.38 -9.87 9.03
CA GLU A 55 15.41 -10.53 9.90
C GLU A 55 13.96 -10.27 9.47
N PRO A 56 13.03 -11.20 9.77
CA PRO A 56 11.60 -11.01 9.57
C PRO A 56 11.06 -9.74 10.27
N ASP A 57 10.27 -8.94 9.54
CA ASP A 57 9.54 -7.82 10.08
C ASP A 57 8.28 -8.27 10.85
N LYS A 58 7.54 -7.31 11.43
CA LYS A 58 6.27 -7.58 12.15
C LYS A 58 5.18 -8.22 11.29
N SER A 59 5.30 -8.19 9.96
CA SER A 59 4.41 -8.88 9.03
C SER A 59 4.90 -10.28 8.66
N GLY A 60 6.02 -10.74 9.23
CA GLY A 60 6.65 -12.02 8.95
C GLY A 60 7.53 -12.02 7.70
N ARG A 61 7.61 -10.91 6.98
CA ARG A 61 8.41 -10.80 5.73
C ARG A 61 9.81 -10.32 6.05
N ARG A 62 10.83 -10.88 5.41
CA ARG A 62 12.21 -10.47 5.66
C ARG A 62 12.44 -8.99 5.29
N SER A 63 13.10 -8.28 6.18
CA SER A 63 13.39 -6.85 6.01
C SER A 63 14.50 -6.67 4.98
N PRO A 64 14.36 -5.72 4.03
CA PRO A 64 15.40 -5.46 3.06
C PRO A 64 16.46 -4.52 3.66
N VAL A 65 17.73 -4.90 3.57
CA VAL A 65 18.90 -4.12 4.05
C VAL A 65 19.73 -3.71 2.83
N PRO A 66 20.10 -2.42 2.68
CA PRO A 66 20.90 -1.98 1.54
C PRO A 66 22.33 -2.52 1.63
N VAL A 67 22.86 -2.99 0.50
CA VAL A 67 24.28 -3.32 0.37
C VAL A 67 25.01 -2.05 -0.09
N GLU A 68 25.70 -1.39 0.84
CA GLU A 68 26.43 -0.15 0.57
C GLU A 68 27.45 -0.32 -0.58
N GLY A 69 27.55 0.67 -1.47
CA GLY A 69 28.47 0.64 -2.60
C GLY A 69 28.05 -0.29 -3.76
N SER A 70 26.82 -0.81 -3.73
CA SER A 70 26.27 -1.69 -4.76
C SER A 70 25.38 -0.98 -5.78
N GLU A 71 25.46 0.34 -5.87
CA GLU A 71 24.63 1.15 -6.75
C GLU A 71 24.87 0.82 -8.22
N PHE A 72 23.78 0.77 -9.00
CA PHE A 72 23.83 0.50 -10.43
C PHE A 72 22.68 1.17 -11.16
N LEU A 73 22.88 1.42 -12.46
CA LEU A 73 21.86 2.02 -13.32
C LEU A 73 20.96 0.95 -13.94
N VAL A 74 19.65 1.18 -13.88
CA VAL A 74 18.65 0.49 -14.69
C VAL A 74 18.15 1.48 -15.76
N PRO A 75 18.53 1.32 -17.04
CA PRO A 75 18.01 2.15 -18.13
C PRO A 75 16.49 2.02 -18.24
N ALA A 76 15.80 3.15 -18.36
CA ALA A 76 14.35 3.21 -18.49
C ALA A 76 13.91 4.58 -19.02
N ASP A 77 12.92 4.59 -19.91
CA ASP A 77 12.30 5.83 -20.41
C ASP A 77 11.01 6.19 -19.63
N VAL A 78 10.44 5.21 -18.91
CA VAL A 78 9.20 5.34 -18.15
C VAL A 78 9.35 4.66 -16.79
N VAL A 79 8.92 5.35 -15.73
CA VAL A 79 8.91 4.84 -14.36
C VAL A 79 7.49 4.92 -13.80
N VAL A 80 6.94 3.76 -13.45
CA VAL A 80 5.63 3.66 -12.78
C VAL A 80 5.86 3.36 -11.31
N ILE A 81 5.41 4.25 -10.43
CA ILE A 81 5.57 4.12 -8.98
C ILE A 81 4.39 3.32 -8.41
N ALA A 82 4.66 2.10 -7.96
CA ALA A 82 3.67 1.17 -7.39
C ALA A 82 4.04 0.72 -5.97
N ILE A 83 4.35 1.67 -5.08
CA ILE A 83 4.81 1.40 -3.69
C ILE A 83 3.68 1.35 -2.65
N GLY A 84 2.43 1.38 -3.10
CA GLY A 84 1.24 1.45 -2.26
C GLY A 84 0.62 2.84 -2.22
N THR A 85 -0.54 2.93 -1.59
CA THR A 85 -1.35 4.14 -1.46
C THR A 85 -1.75 4.36 0.00
N SER A 86 -2.07 5.61 0.35
CA SER A 86 -2.59 5.99 1.66
C SER A 86 -3.82 6.89 1.48
N PRO A 87 -4.71 6.98 2.49
CA PRO A 87 -5.84 7.90 2.45
C PRO A 87 -5.39 9.35 2.24
N ASN A 88 -6.20 10.13 1.51
CA ASN A 88 -5.92 11.55 1.29
C ASN A 88 -6.28 12.35 2.56
N PRO A 89 -5.31 12.99 3.24
CA PRO A 89 -5.56 13.69 4.50
C PRO A 89 -6.50 14.89 4.36
N ILE A 90 -6.63 15.45 3.16
CA ILE A 90 -7.47 16.62 2.90
C ILE A 90 -8.96 16.28 3.08
N ILE A 91 -9.37 15.04 2.81
CA ILE A 91 -10.77 14.61 2.88
C ILE A 91 -11.32 14.76 4.30
N PHE A 92 -10.47 14.60 5.32
CA PHE A 92 -10.88 14.69 6.73
C PHE A 92 -10.73 16.11 7.30
N LYS A 93 -10.22 17.07 6.52
CA LYS A 93 -10.05 18.45 6.99
C LYS A 93 -11.43 19.07 7.29
N GLY A 94 -11.59 19.58 8.50
CA GLY A 94 -12.87 20.13 8.98
C GLY A 94 -13.85 19.09 9.54
N SER A 95 -13.48 17.81 9.56
CA SER A 95 -14.25 16.75 10.22
C SER A 95 -13.92 16.68 11.71
N GLU A 96 -14.33 17.70 12.48
CA GLU A 96 -14.18 17.69 13.93
C GLU A 96 -14.82 16.44 14.54
N GLY A 97 -14.11 15.82 15.48
CA GLY A 97 -14.51 14.59 16.17
C GLY A 97 -14.24 13.29 15.41
N LEU A 98 -13.60 13.31 14.23
CA LEU A 98 -13.22 12.10 13.49
C LEU A 98 -11.75 11.75 13.72
N GLU A 99 -11.51 10.68 14.49
CA GLU A 99 -10.17 10.20 14.82
C GLU A 99 -9.51 9.45 13.66
N GLN A 100 -8.21 9.66 13.52
CA GLN A 100 -7.35 8.98 12.56
C GLN A 100 -6.17 8.36 13.29
N ASN A 101 -5.71 7.20 12.83
CA ASN A 101 -4.50 6.58 13.37
C ASN A 101 -3.23 7.20 12.75
N LYS A 102 -2.06 6.71 13.19
CA LYS A 102 -0.74 7.18 12.69
C LYS A 102 -0.50 6.97 11.18
N ARG A 103 -1.31 6.14 10.52
CA ARG A 103 -1.25 5.89 9.06
C ARG A 103 -2.24 6.74 8.27
N GLY A 104 -2.99 7.63 8.94
CA GLY A 104 -4.00 8.48 8.31
C GLY A 104 -5.28 7.73 7.92
N THR A 105 -5.49 6.51 8.42
CA THR A 105 -6.76 5.80 8.24
C THR A 105 -7.73 6.15 9.38
N VAL A 106 -9.03 6.14 9.09
CA VAL A 106 -10.09 6.44 10.05
C VAL A 106 -10.14 5.34 11.11
N VAL A 107 -10.25 5.74 12.37
CA VAL A 107 -10.50 4.82 13.48
C VAL A 107 -11.99 4.48 13.50
N ALA A 108 -12.30 3.20 13.28
CA ALA A 108 -13.66 2.68 13.30
C ALA A 108 -13.70 1.33 14.02
N ASP A 109 -14.83 1.03 14.64
CA ASP A 109 -15.10 -0.26 15.26
C ASP A 109 -15.19 -1.37 14.19
N GLU A 110 -14.59 -2.53 14.47
CA GLU A 110 -14.42 -3.61 13.49
C GLU A 110 -15.74 -4.36 13.16
N GLU A 111 -16.68 -4.35 14.09
CA GLU A 111 -17.95 -5.07 13.95
C GLU A 111 -19.08 -4.18 13.43
N THR A 112 -19.04 -2.90 13.74
CA THR A 112 -20.10 -1.94 13.41
C THR A 112 -19.68 -0.90 12.39
N GLY A 113 -18.38 -0.65 12.22
CA GLY A 113 -17.87 0.47 11.42
C GLY A 113 -18.10 1.84 12.06
N ALA A 114 -18.60 1.92 13.30
CA ALA A 114 -18.85 3.18 13.98
C ALA A 114 -17.54 3.93 14.23
N THR A 115 -17.53 5.24 13.96
CA THR A 115 -16.35 6.10 14.19
C THR A 115 -16.48 6.86 15.51
N SER A 116 -15.43 7.58 15.89
CA SER A 116 -15.46 8.52 17.02
C SER A 116 -16.49 9.66 16.84
N LYS A 117 -16.97 9.91 15.62
CA LYS A 117 -17.99 10.91 15.33
C LYS A 117 -19.37 10.26 15.28
N CYS A 118 -20.24 10.69 16.20
CA CYS A 118 -21.61 10.16 16.32
C CYS A 118 -22.38 10.27 14.98
N GLY A 119 -23.00 9.16 14.57
CA GLY A 119 -23.74 9.06 13.31
C GLY A 119 -22.87 8.93 12.06
N VAL A 120 -21.55 8.82 12.20
CA VAL A 120 -20.61 8.60 11.10
C VAL A 120 -19.98 7.22 11.21
N PHE A 121 -20.03 6.48 10.10
CA PHE A 121 -19.51 5.13 9.96
C PHE A 121 -18.47 5.07 8.84
N ALA A 122 -17.52 4.14 8.93
CA ALA A 122 -16.47 3.95 7.95
C ALA A 122 -16.15 2.45 7.76
N GLY A 123 -15.70 2.08 6.56
CA GLY A 123 -15.33 0.72 6.22
C GLY A 123 -14.45 0.63 4.98
N GLY A 124 -13.80 -0.52 4.78
CA GLY A 124 -12.85 -0.74 3.69
C GLY A 124 -11.50 -0.07 3.90
N ASP A 125 -10.79 0.21 2.80
CA ASP A 125 -9.39 0.66 2.82
C ASP A 125 -9.16 1.97 3.59
N VAL A 126 -10.19 2.81 3.72
CA VAL A 126 -10.11 4.04 4.52
C VAL A 126 -9.92 3.77 6.01
N VAL A 127 -10.24 2.55 6.48
CA VAL A 127 -10.07 2.09 7.87
C VAL A 127 -8.84 1.17 7.98
N THR A 128 -8.75 0.15 7.13
CA THR A 128 -7.70 -0.89 7.22
C THR A 128 -6.39 -0.52 6.54
N GLY A 129 -6.39 0.48 5.66
CA GLY A 129 -5.37 0.62 4.62
C GLY A 129 -5.59 -0.41 3.50
N ALA A 130 -4.71 -0.40 2.49
CA ALA A 130 -4.80 -1.26 1.31
C ALA A 130 -5.04 -2.73 1.69
N ALA A 131 -6.23 -3.23 1.37
CA ALA A 131 -6.68 -4.57 1.72
C ALA A 131 -7.26 -5.27 0.47
N THR A 132 -8.27 -6.12 0.65
CA THR A 132 -8.92 -6.84 -0.44
C THR A 132 -10.34 -6.33 -0.68
N VAL A 133 -10.83 -6.50 -1.91
CA VAL A 133 -12.20 -6.15 -2.30
C VAL A 133 -13.24 -6.84 -1.41
N ILE A 134 -13.01 -8.10 -1.02
CA ILE A 134 -13.94 -8.85 -0.17
C ILE A 134 -13.98 -8.30 1.25
N SER A 135 -12.85 -7.86 1.81
CA SER A 135 -12.80 -7.18 3.11
C SER A 135 -13.57 -5.87 3.09
N ALA A 136 -13.43 -5.08 2.03
CA ALA A 136 -14.17 -3.82 1.88
C ALA A 136 -15.69 -4.05 1.76
N MET A 137 -16.12 -5.06 0.98
CA MET A 137 -17.53 -5.44 0.87
C MET A 137 -18.10 -5.92 2.21
N GLY A 138 -17.35 -6.72 2.96
CA GLY A 138 -17.72 -7.17 4.30
C GLY A 138 -17.91 -6.00 5.28
N ALA A 139 -16.95 -5.07 5.31
CA ALA A 139 -17.05 -3.87 6.12
C ALA A 139 -18.27 -3.01 5.74
N GLY A 140 -18.56 -2.87 4.45
CA GLY A 140 -19.76 -2.16 3.97
C GLY A 140 -21.06 -2.79 4.47
N LYS A 141 -21.17 -4.12 4.45
CA LYS A 141 -22.35 -4.83 4.98
C LYS A 141 -22.53 -4.65 6.49
N LYS A 142 -21.43 -4.73 7.25
CA LYS A 142 -21.43 -4.48 8.71
C LYS A 142 -21.88 -3.05 9.02
N ALA A 143 -21.28 -2.06 8.37
CA ALA A 143 -21.63 -0.66 8.54
C ALA A 143 -23.09 -0.37 8.16
N ALA A 144 -23.59 -0.93 7.06
CA ALA A 144 -24.98 -0.76 6.65
C ALA A 144 -25.98 -1.28 7.70
N LYS A 145 -25.69 -2.44 8.30
CA LYS A 145 -26.51 -3.01 9.38
C LYS A 145 -26.49 -2.10 10.63
N ALA A 146 -25.32 -1.63 11.03
CA ALA A 146 -25.18 -0.75 12.19
C ALA A 146 -25.85 0.62 11.97
N ILE A 147 -25.83 1.16 10.75
CA ILE A 147 -26.56 2.37 10.38
C ILE A 147 -28.07 2.16 10.51
N ASP A 148 -28.60 1.03 10.02
CA ASP A 148 -30.03 0.71 10.13
C ASP A 148 -30.48 0.59 11.60
N GLU A 149 -29.69 -0.09 12.44
CA GLU A 149 -29.93 -0.18 13.88
C GLU A 149 -29.88 1.20 14.55
N TYR A 150 -28.84 2.00 14.26
CA TYR A 150 -28.68 3.36 14.79
C TYR A 150 -29.85 4.30 14.43
N LEU A 151 -30.40 4.18 13.22
CA LEU A 151 -31.53 5.02 12.78
C LEU A 151 -32.86 4.60 13.40
N LYS A 152 -33.04 3.32 13.75
CA LYS A 152 -34.25 2.81 14.40
C LYS A 152 -34.34 3.17 15.89
N GLU A 153 -33.20 3.32 16.54
CA GLU A 153 -33.10 3.70 17.96
C GLU A 153 -33.16 5.22 18.19
N LYS A 154 -33.30 6.00 17.12
CA LYS A 154 -33.32 7.46 17.13
C LYS A 154 -34.72 8.03 16.98
#